data_AF-A0A3A5RD04-F1
#
_entry.id   AF-A0A3A5RD04-F1
#
_cell.length_a   1.000
_cell.length_b   1.000
_cell.length_c   1.000
_cell.angle_alpha   90.00
_cell.angle_beta   90.00
_cell.angle_gamma   90.00
#
_symmetry.space_group_name_H-M   'P 1'
#
loop_
_entity.id
_entity.type
_entity.pdbx_description
1 polymer ?
#
loop_
_entity_poly.entity_id
_entity_poly.type
_entity_poly.pdbx_seq_one_letter_code
_entity_poly.pdbx_strand_id
1 'polypeptide(L)'
;MELDNILDELDDVLSSAGSIPVLNYKLVKASDVDMILEKLRGAVPLEIKRAHDLLEEQKDIKEKAHAEADQIIEQARAEADRIVDLAKAEADRLVRQEEVVKAAEDKANSIIATTQQYDRDMRAAADAYADKLHSESMQYAMDVFNYLEENLNKTLTAVRDNGQALRSSYESDNQIESGDRK
;
A
#
# COMPACT_ATOMS: atom_id res chain seq x y z
N MET A 1 -56.00 25.04 -35.65
CA MET A 1 -55.83 26.09 -36.68
C MET A 1 -56.75 25.87 -37.88
N GLU A 2 -56.67 24.75 -38.61
CA GLU A 2 -57.58 24.55 -39.76
C GLU A 2 -59.06 24.43 -39.33
N LEU A 3 -59.31 23.73 -38.20
CA LEU A 3 -60.65 23.63 -37.62
C LEU A 3 -61.17 24.95 -37.04
N ASP A 4 -60.31 25.70 -36.32
CA ASP A 4 -60.66 27.02 -35.76
C ASP A 4 -61.08 27.98 -36.87
N ASN A 5 -60.36 28.01 -37.99
CA ASN A 5 -60.69 28.85 -39.13
C ASN A 5 -62.05 28.50 -39.76
N ILE A 6 -62.44 27.21 -39.77
CA ILE A 6 -63.74 26.78 -40.30
C ILE A 6 -64.87 27.18 -39.34
N LEU A 7 -64.62 27.14 -38.03
CA LEU A 7 -65.55 27.60 -37.01
C LEU A 7 -65.71 29.13 -37.03
N ASP A 8 -64.63 29.87 -37.27
CA ASP A 8 -64.67 31.32 -37.45
C ASP A 8 -65.45 31.68 -38.73
N GLU A 9 -65.24 30.95 -39.85
CA GLU A 9 -66.02 31.12 -41.09
C GLU A 9 -67.51 30.83 -40.87
N LEU A 10 -67.85 29.85 -40.03
CA LEU A 10 -69.24 29.59 -39.62
C LEU A 10 -69.83 30.75 -38.81
N ASP A 11 -69.07 31.27 -37.85
CA ASP A 11 -69.50 32.36 -36.98
C ASP A 11 -69.72 33.65 -37.79
N ASP A 12 -68.87 33.92 -38.77
CA ASP A 12 -69.00 35.04 -39.70
C ASP A 12 -70.26 34.93 -40.57
N VAL A 13 -70.56 33.73 -41.10
CA VAL A 13 -71.78 33.48 -41.89
C VAL A 13 -73.04 33.62 -41.03
N LEU A 14 -73.01 33.15 -39.78
CA LEU A 14 -74.14 33.27 -38.85
C LEU A 14 -74.31 34.72 -38.35
N SER A 15 -73.22 35.46 -38.19
CA SER A 15 -73.23 36.85 -37.73
C SER A 15 -73.70 37.82 -38.81
N SER A 16 -73.33 37.58 -40.07
CA SER A 16 -73.73 38.40 -41.24
C SER A 16 -75.11 38.08 -41.81
N ALA A 17 -75.78 37.04 -41.30
CA ALA A 17 -77.09 36.62 -41.79
C ALA A 17 -78.20 37.63 -41.53
N GLY A 18 -79.02 37.90 -42.56
CA GLY A 18 -80.09 38.89 -42.51
C GLY A 18 -81.18 38.51 -41.50
N SER A 19 -81.58 39.44 -40.63
CA SER A 19 -82.65 39.18 -39.64
C SER A 19 -84.02 39.47 -40.23
N ILE A 20 -85.01 38.62 -39.94
CA ILE A 20 -86.40 38.84 -40.37
C ILE A 20 -87.12 39.66 -39.30
N PRO A 21 -87.63 40.88 -39.58
CA PRO A 21 -88.36 41.67 -38.58
C PRO A 21 -89.57 40.91 -38.03
N VAL A 22 -89.85 41.04 -36.72
CA VAL A 22 -90.94 40.37 -35.96
C VAL A 22 -90.70 38.87 -35.66
N LEU A 23 -89.86 38.19 -36.44
CA LEU A 23 -89.50 36.78 -36.22
C LEU A 23 -88.06 36.70 -35.68
N ASN A 24 -87.83 35.98 -34.57
CA ASN A 24 -86.48 35.77 -34.02
C ASN A 24 -85.66 34.76 -34.86
N TYR A 25 -85.62 34.95 -36.17
CA TYR A 25 -84.96 34.07 -37.14
C TYR A 25 -83.97 34.87 -38.00
N LYS A 26 -82.81 34.26 -38.26
CA LYS A 26 -81.82 34.73 -39.24
C LYS A 26 -81.96 33.94 -40.55
N LEU A 27 -81.89 34.64 -41.67
CA LEU A 27 -81.92 34.09 -43.01
C LEU A 27 -80.49 33.83 -43.48
N VAL A 28 -80.12 32.56 -43.57
CA VAL A 28 -78.81 32.10 -44.03
C VAL A 28 -78.98 31.38 -45.37
N LYS A 29 -78.04 31.54 -46.29
CA LYS A 29 -78.03 30.73 -47.51
C LYS A 29 -77.65 29.30 -47.15
N ALA A 30 -78.50 28.34 -47.54
CA ALA A 30 -78.25 26.93 -47.29
C ALA A 30 -76.91 26.47 -47.89
N SER A 31 -76.52 26.97 -49.07
CA SER A 31 -75.25 26.64 -49.74
C SER A 31 -74.02 26.96 -48.90
N ASP A 32 -74.04 28.08 -48.18
CA ASP A 32 -72.88 28.58 -47.43
C ASP A 32 -72.69 27.74 -46.17
N VAL A 33 -73.79 27.37 -45.51
CA VAL A 33 -73.79 26.44 -44.37
C VAL A 33 -73.37 25.03 -44.79
N ASP A 34 -73.88 24.53 -45.92
CA ASP A 34 -73.58 23.18 -46.40
C ASP A 34 -72.08 23.02 -46.74
N MET A 35 -71.48 24.05 -47.35
CA MET A 35 -70.05 24.09 -47.64
C MET A 35 -69.21 24.03 -46.36
N ILE A 36 -69.59 24.79 -45.33
CA ILE A 36 -68.89 24.82 -44.04
C ILE A 36 -69.07 23.50 -43.29
N LEU A 37 -70.27 22.91 -43.32
CA LEU A 37 -70.54 21.60 -42.73
C LEU A 37 -69.71 20.49 -43.40
N GLU A 38 -69.53 20.53 -44.71
CA GLU A 38 -68.68 19.57 -45.43
C GLU A 38 -67.19 19.74 -45.07
N LYS A 39 -66.72 20.99 -44.94
CA LYS A 39 -65.37 21.29 -44.42
C LYS A 39 -65.19 20.75 -42.98
N LEU A 40 -66.16 20.99 -42.09
CA LEU A 40 -66.14 20.46 -40.71
C LEU A 40 -66.15 18.93 -40.69
N ARG A 41 -66.97 18.30 -41.55
CA ARG A 41 -67.07 16.84 -41.66
C ARG A 41 -65.74 16.20 -42.09
N GLY A 42 -64.94 16.89 -42.90
CA GLY A 42 -63.59 16.45 -43.26
C GLY A 42 -62.53 16.75 -42.19
N ALA A 43 -62.56 17.96 -41.60
CA ALA A 43 -61.51 18.45 -40.72
C ALA A 43 -61.58 17.89 -39.28
N VAL A 44 -62.79 17.74 -38.71
CA VAL A 44 -62.96 17.30 -37.32
C VAL A 44 -62.37 15.90 -37.08
N PRO A 45 -62.66 14.86 -37.89
CA PRO A 45 -62.09 13.54 -37.68
C PRO A 45 -60.56 13.53 -37.79
N LEU A 46 -60.01 14.34 -38.70
CA LEU A 46 -58.56 14.47 -38.89
C LEU A 46 -57.88 15.08 -37.66
N GLU A 47 -58.48 16.14 -37.10
CA GLU A 47 -57.92 16.82 -35.93
C GLU A 47 -58.04 15.96 -34.66
N ILE A 48 -59.15 15.22 -34.50
CA ILE A 48 -59.29 14.23 -33.41
C ILE A 48 -58.22 13.15 -33.53
N LYS A 49 -57.96 12.64 -34.74
CA LYS A 49 -56.90 11.65 -34.97
C LYS A 49 -55.53 12.21 -34.59
N ARG A 50 -55.19 13.42 -35.04
CA ARG A 50 -53.92 14.08 -34.68
C ARG A 50 -53.76 14.25 -33.17
N ALA A 51 -54.82 14.67 -32.47
CA ALA A 51 -54.80 14.80 -31.03
C ALA A 51 -54.58 13.45 -30.33
N HIS A 52 -55.20 12.38 -30.84
CA HIS A 52 -54.98 11.02 -30.33
C HIS A 52 -53.54 10.55 -30.55
N ASP A 53 -53.03 10.68 -31.78
CA ASP A 53 -51.66 10.29 -32.15
C ASP A 53 -50.64 11.03 -31.27
N LEU A 54 -50.85 12.33 -30.99
CA LEU A 54 -49.99 13.12 -30.13
C LEU A 54 -50.05 12.70 -28.66
N LEU A 55 -51.22 12.28 -28.16
CA LEU A 55 -51.36 11.74 -26.81
C LEU A 55 -50.66 10.38 -26.66
N GLU A 56 -50.74 9.54 -27.69
CA GLU A 56 -50.04 8.26 -27.74
C GLU A 56 -48.52 8.47 -27.78
N GLU A 57 -48.03 9.36 -28.65
CA GLU A 57 -46.61 9.72 -28.72
C GLU A 57 -46.09 10.28 -27.39
N GLN A 58 -46.85 11.16 -26.72
CA GLN A 58 -46.46 11.66 -25.40
C GLN A 58 -46.38 10.56 -24.34
N LYS A 59 -47.30 9.60 -24.39
CA LYS A 59 -47.29 8.45 -23.48
C LYS A 59 -46.06 7.59 -23.73
N ASP A 60 -45.77 7.27 -24.98
CA ASP A 60 -44.60 6.48 -25.38
C ASP A 60 -43.29 7.16 -24.97
N ILE A 61 -43.17 8.48 -25.16
CA ILE A 61 -42.00 9.25 -24.73
C ILE A 61 -41.83 9.17 -23.22
N LYS A 62 -42.91 9.32 -22.45
CA LYS A 62 -42.86 9.21 -20.98
C LYS A 62 -42.44 7.83 -20.53
N GLU A 63 -43.03 6.78 -21.11
CA GLU A 63 -42.69 5.39 -20.75
C GLU A 63 -41.23 5.08 -21.06
N LYS A 64 -40.72 5.50 -22.22
CA LYS A 64 -39.30 5.36 -22.57
C LYS A 64 -38.40 6.12 -21.63
N ALA A 65 -38.72 7.39 -21.32
CA ALA A 65 -37.93 8.21 -20.40
C ALA A 65 -37.88 7.60 -18.98
N HIS A 66 -38.99 7.04 -18.49
CA HIS A 66 -39.02 6.33 -17.22
C HIS A 66 -38.16 5.06 -17.25
N ALA A 67 -38.28 4.23 -18.29
CA ALA A 67 -37.47 3.03 -18.43
C ALA A 67 -35.97 3.33 -18.51
N GLU A 68 -35.58 4.37 -19.25
CA GLU A 68 -34.19 4.82 -19.34
C GLU A 68 -33.68 5.35 -17.99
N ALA A 69 -34.49 6.12 -17.26
CA ALA A 69 -34.13 6.62 -15.93
C ALA A 69 -33.92 5.46 -14.95
N ASP A 70 -34.83 4.48 -14.93
CA ASP A 70 -34.71 3.30 -14.08
C ASP A 70 -33.43 2.50 -14.42
N GLN A 71 -33.15 2.33 -15.71
CA GLN A 71 -31.93 1.67 -16.15
C GLN A 71 -30.66 2.42 -15.71
N ILE A 72 -30.64 3.75 -15.82
CA ILE A 72 -29.51 4.58 -15.38
C ILE A 72 -29.31 4.44 -13.87
N ILE A 73 -30.39 4.47 -13.09
CA ILE A 73 -30.33 4.33 -11.62
C ILE A 73 -29.75 2.97 -11.24
N GLU A 74 -30.22 1.89 -11.86
CA GLU A 74 -29.73 0.54 -11.57
C GLU A 74 -28.26 0.37 -11.97
N GLN A 75 -27.86 0.91 -13.12
CA GLN A 75 -26.45 0.93 -13.52
C GLN A 75 -25.58 1.73 -12.54
N ALA A 76 -26.04 2.90 -12.11
CA ALA A 76 -25.32 3.75 -11.16
C ALA A 76 -25.18 3.07 -9.79
N ARG A 77 -26.22 2.37 -9.32
CA ARG A 77 -26.18 1.58 -8.08
C ARG A 77 -25.17 0.44 -8.18
N ALA A 78 -25.24 -0.35 -9.25
CA ALA A 78 -24.31 -1.44 -9.48
C ALA A 78 -22.86 -0.95 -9.59
N GLU A 79 -22.62 0.22 -10.20
CA GLU A 79 -21.29 0.82 -10.25
C GLU A 79 -20.82 1.31 -8.88
N ALA A 80 -21.70 1.96 -8.11
CA ALA A 80 -21.39 2.41 -6.77
C ALA A 80 -21.00 1.23 -5.85
N ASP A 81 -21.75 0.13 -5.91
CA ASP A 81 -21.45 -1.08 -5.15
C ASP A 81 -20.08 -1.67 -5.56
N ARG A 82 -19.80 -1.75 -6.86
CA ARG A 82 -18.49 -2.19 -7.36
C ARG A 82 -17.33 -1.31 -6.87
N ILE A 83 -17.49 0.01 -6.88
CA ILE A 83 -16.47 0.95 -6.41
C ILE A 83 -16.22 0.75 -4.91
N VAL A 84 -17.29 0.60 -4.12
CA VAL A 84 -17.18 0.39 -2.67
C VAL A 84 -16.45 -0.92 -2.36
N ASP A 85 -16.77 -2.01 -3.08
CA ASP A 85 -16.13 -3.29 -2.87
C ASP A 85 -14.64 -3.26 -3.27
N LEU A 86 -14.31 -2.60 -4.39
CA LEU A 86 -12.92 -2.40 -4.80
C LEU A 86 -12.14 -1.58 -3.76
N ALA A 87 -12.74 -0.51 -3.25
CA ALA A 87 -12.11 0.33 -2.23
C ALA A 87 -11.85 -0.43 -0.92
N LYS A 88 -12.79 -1.29 -0.48
CA LYS A 88 -12.60 -2.16 0.69
C LYS A 88 -11.47 -3.16 0.46
N ALA A 89 -11.45 -3.83 -0.69
CA ALA A 89 -10.41 -4.80 -1.02
C ALA A 89 -9.01 -4.16 -1.05
N GLU A 90 -8.90 -2.93 -1.57
CA GLU A 90 -7.65 -2.18 -1.59
C GLU A 90 -7.23 -1.70 -0.20
N ALA A 91 -8.17 -1.24 0.63
CA ALA A 91 -7.89 -0.88 2.02
C ALA A 91 -7.34 -2.10 2.81
N ASP A 92 -7.97 -3.26 2.66
CA ASP A 92 -7.50 -4.50 3.28
C ASP A 92 -6.10 -4.90 2.78
N ARG A 93 -5.81 -4.67 1.49
CA ARG A 93 -4.49 -4.91 0.89
C ARG A 93 -3.42 -4.02 1.52
N LEU A 94 -3.72 -2.72 1.67
CA LEU A 94 -2.81 -1.75 2.27
C LEU A 94 -2.53 -2.05 3.74
N VAL A 95 -3.56 -2.40 4.53
CA VAL A 95 -3.39 -2.80 5.93
C VAL A 95 -2.47 -4.01 6.05
N ARG A 96 -2.71 -5.07 5.25
CA ARG A 96 -1.83 -6.25 5.22
C ARG A 96 -0.40 -5.88 4.83
N GLN A 97 -0.23 -4.99 3.86
CA GLN A 97 1.10 -4.54 3.43
C GLN A 97 1.82 -3.80 4.56
N GLU A 98 1.11 -2.94 5.30
CA GLU A 98 1.68 -2.21 6.44
C GLU A 98 2.05 -3.14 7.60
N GLU A 99 1.22 -4.14 7.90
CA GLU A 99 1.53 -5.18 8.89
C GLU A 99 2.80 -5.96 8.51
N VAL A 100 2.96 -6.31 7.24
CA VAL A 100 4.17 -6.99 6.73
C VAL A 100 5.41 -6.09 6.88
N VAL A 101 5.30 -4.81 6.54
CA VAL A 101 6.40 -3.84 6.70
C VAL A 101 6.79 -3.72 8.17
N LYS A 102 5.82 -3.54 9.06
CA LYS A 102 6.06 -3.45 10.50
C LYS A 102 6.72 -4.72 11.06
N ALA A 103 6.22 -5.90 10.67
CA ALA A 103 6.83 -7.17 11.06
C ALA A 103 8.27 -7.31 10.55
N ALA A 104 8.56 -6.83 9.34
CA ALA A 104 9.91 -6.82 8.78
C ALA A 104 10.84 -5.86 9.55
N GLU A 105 10.35 -4.67 9.92
CA GLU A 105 11.08 -3.70 10.75
C GLU A 105 11.39 -4.26 12.15
N ASP A 106 10.40 -4.85 12.82
CA ASP A 106 10.58 -5.49 14.12
C ASP A 106 11.62 -6.63 14.05
N LYS A 107 11.57 -7.43 12.97
CA LYS A 107 12.55 -8.48 12.73
C LYS A 107 13.95 -7.93 12.49
N ALA A 108 14.08 -6.86 11.70
CA ALA A 108 15.36 -6.22 11.43
C ALA A 108 15.97 -5.64 12.71
N ASN A 109 15.16 -4.95 13.53
CA ASN A 109 15.59 -4.41 14.82
C ASN A 109 16.05 -5.52 15.79
N SER A 110 15.32 -6.64 15.82
CA SER A 110 15.71 -7.82 16.62
C SER A 110 17.04 -8.43 16.15
N ILE A 111 17.26 -8.52 14.83
CA ILE A 111 18.54 -9.00 14.27
C ILE A 111 19.67 -8.06 14.69
N ILE A 112 19.51 -6.74 14.50
CA ILE A 112 20.53 -5.75 14.88
C ILE A 112 20.86 -5.86 16.37
N ALA A 113 19.86 -5.92 17.25
CA ALA A 113 20.07 -6.04 18.68
C ALA A 113 20.82 -7.34 19.05
N THR A 114 20.45 -8.46 18.41
CA THR A 114 21.09 -9.76 18.63
C THR A 114 22.54 -9.75 18.14
N THR A 115 22.81 -9.21 16.95
CA THR A 115 24.15 -9.10 16.39
C THR A 115 25.03 -8.19 17.24
N GLN A 116 24.53 -7.04 17.69
CA GLN A 116 25.27 -6.15 18.58
C GLN A 116 25.62 -6.84 19.91
N GLN A 117 24.71 -7.64 20.46
CA GLN A 117 24.98 -8.41 21.66
C GLN A 117 26.06 -9.47 21.40
N TYR A 118 25.91 -10.25 20.33
CA TYR A 118 26.89 -11.26 19.92
C TYR A 118 28.29 -10.66 19.69
N ASP A 119 28.38 -9.50 19.03
CA ASP A 119 29.65 -8.81 18.80
C ASP A 119 30.30 -8.36 20.11
N ARG A 120 29.52 -7.87 21.08
CA ARG A 120 30.03 -7.51 22.41
C ARG A 120 30.57 -8.74 23.14
N ASP A 121 29.82 -9.83 23.12
CA ASP A 121 30.19 -11.08 23.79
C ASP A 121 31.44 -11.70 23.15
N MET A 122 31.52 -11.67 21.82
CA MET A 122 32.68 -12.17 21.07
C MET A 122 33.94 -11.35 21.35
N ARG A 123 33.84 -10.01 21.43
CA ARG A 123 34.96 -9.15 21.82
C ARG A 123 35.42 -9.42 23.25
N ALA A 124 34.48 -9.49 24.20
CA ALA A 124 34.80 -9.80 25.59
C ALA A 124 35.48 -11.18 25.73
N ALA A 125 35.01 -12.18 24.99
CA ALA A 125 35.63 -13.51 24.98
C ALA A 125 37.04 -13.50 24.35
N ALA A 126 37.24 -12.74 23.27
CA ALA A 126 38.54 -12.59 22.63
C ALA A 126 39.55 -11.89 23.54
N ASP A 127 39.13 -10.80 24.22
CA ASP A 127 39.96 -10.08 25.18
C ASP A 127 40.36 -10.98 26.36
N ALA A 128 39.38 -11.69 26.95
CA ALA A 128 39.65 -12.64 28.04
C ALA A 128 40.59 -13.78 27.63
N TYR A 129 40.45 -14.26 26.39
CA TYR A 129 41.35 -15.28 25.84
C TYR A 129 42.77 -14.74 25.64
N ALA A 130 42.91 -13.52 25.11
CA ALA A 130 44.20 -12.87 24.91
C ALA A 130 44.93 -12.64 26.25
N ASP A 131 44.21 -12.14 27.27
CA ASP A 131 44.75 -11.93 28.62
C ASP A 131 45.22 -13.25 29.25
N LYS A 132 44.40 -14.30 29.13
CA LYS A 132 44.75 -15.64 29.62
C LYS A 132 46.01 -16.17 28.93
N LEU A 133 46.06 -16.12 27.59
CA LEU A 133 47.20 -16.58 26.82
C LEU A 133 48.47 -15.80 27.16
N HIS A 134 48.36 -14.48 27.36
CA HIS A 134 49.46 -13.63 27.78
C HIS A 134 49.99 -14.04 29.16
N SER A 135 49.10 -14.23 30.15
CA SER A 135 49.47 -14.69 31.48
C SER A 135 50.14 -16.06 31.47
N GLU A 136 49.59 -17.02 30.72
CA GLU A 136 50.15 -18.38 30.58
C GLU A 136 51.54 -18.34 29.93
N SER A 137 51.71 -17.50 28.90
CA SER A 137 53.00 -17.33 28.22
C SER A 137 54.05 -16.69 29.11
N MET A 138 53.68 -15.68 29.90
CA MET A 138 54.59 -15.07 30.89
C MET A 138 55.01 -16.05 31.97
N GLN A 139 54.08 -16.86 32.48
CA GLN A 139 54.38 -17.90 33.45
C GLN A 139 55.37 -18.92 32.88
N TYR A 140 55.11 -19.41 31.67
CA TYR A 140 56.01 -20.32 30.98
C TYR A 140 57.41 -19.73 30.79
N ALA A 141 57.51 -18.46 30.38
CA ALA A 141 58.80 -17.78 30.25
C ALA A 141 59.55 -17.70 31.59
N MET A 142 58.85 -17.38 32.69
CA MET A 142 59.44 -17.37 34.04
C MET A 142 59.92 -18.75 34.47
N ASP A 143 59.14 -19.80 34.21
CA ASP A 143 59.52 -21.18 34.55
C ASP A 143 60.79 -21.59 33.78
N VAL A 144 60.89 -21.24 32.50
CA VAL A 144 62.09 -21.49 31.68
C VAL A 144 63.29 -20.69 32.19
N PHE A 145 63.11 -19.41 32.54
CA PHE A 145 64.18 -18.60 33.11
C PHE A 145 64.70 -19.17 34.43
N ASN A 146 63.81 -19.53 35.35
CA ASN A 146 64.18 -20.14 36.63
C ASN A 146 64.93 -21.46 36.42
N TYR A 147 64.47 -22.30 35.49
CA TYR A 147 65.15 -23.55 35.14
C TYR A 147 66.56 -23.30 34.59
N LEU A 148 66.73 -22.30 33.71
CA LEU A 148 68.05 -21.93 33.18
C LEU A 148 68.97 -21.39 34.27
N GLU A 149 68.47 -20.53 35.14
CA GLU A 149 69.23 -19.97 36.28
C GLU A 149 69.71 -21.08 37.23
N GLU A 150 68.84 -22.02 37.59
CA GLU A 150 69.19 -23.14 38.44
C GLU A 150 70.30 -24.01 37.81
N ASN A 151 70.20 -24.30 36.52
CA ASN A 151 71.23 -25.08 35.82
C ASN A 151 72.56 -24.33 35.69
N LEU A 152 72.52 -23.02 35.43
CA LEU A 152 73.73 -22.19 35.38
C LEU A 152 74.40 -22.12 36.76
N ASN A 153 73.63 -21.95 37.84
CA ASN A 153 74.15 -21.94 39.20
C ASN A 153 74.80 -23.29 39.58
N LYS A 154 74.16 -24.42 39.24
CA LYS A 154 74.75 -25.76 39.41
C LYS A 154 76.06 -25.90 38.64
N THR A 155 76.08 -25.45 37.39
CA THR A 155 77.28 -25.52 36.54
C THR A 155 78.41 -24.64 37.08
N LEU A 156 78.12 -23.40 37.47
CA LEU A 156 79.10 -22.48 38.07
C LEU A 156 79.65 -23.02 39.40
N THR A 157 78.79 -23.62 40.23
CA THR A 157 79.21 -24.27 41.48
C THR A 157 80.15 -25.44 41.20
N ALA A 158 79.80 -26.33 40.27
CA ALA A 158 80.67 -27.44 39.87
C ALA A 158 82.03 -26.95 39.32
N VAL A 159 82.05 -25.90 38.49
CA VAL A 159 83.29 -25.30 37.99
C VAL A 159 84.12 -24.70 39.13
N ARG A 160 83.49 -24.01 40.07
CA ARG A 160 84.15 -23.43 41.25
C ARG A 160 84.76 -24.51 42.14
N ASP A 161 83.99 -25.55 42.45
CA ASP A 161 84.43 -26.67 43.28
C ASP A 161 85.59 -27.42 42.62
N ASN A 162 85.51 -27.69 41.31
CA ASN A 162 86.61 -28.27 40.54
C ASN A 162 87.87 -27.39 40.56
N GLY A 163 87.71 -26.07 40.41
CA GLY A 163 88.82 -25.12 40.47
C GLY A 163 89.48 -25.06 41.86
N GLN A 164 88.69 -25.11 42.93
CA GLN A 164 89.20 -25.19 44.31
C GLN A 164 89.93 -26.51 44.56
N ALA A 165 89.35 -27.64 44.12
CA ALA A 165 89.98 -28.95 44.25
C ALA A 165 91.33 -29.02 43.52
N LEU A 166 91.41 -28.49 42.29
CA LEU A 166 92.66 -28.37 41.54
C LEU A 166 93.70 -27.53 42.31
N ARG A 167 93.31 -26.36 42.82
CA ARG A 167 94.21 -25.49 43.59
C ARG A 167 94.73 -26.17 44.86
N SER A 168 93.86 -26.84 45.62
CA SER A 168 94.25 -27.61 46.80
C SER A 168 95.20 -28.77 46.46
N SER A 169 95.00 -29.44 45.31
CA SER A 169 95.91 -30.48 44.82
C SER A 169 97.30 -29.89 44.50
N TYR A 170 97.35 -28.76 43.81
CA TYR A 170 98.61 -28.06 43.52
C TYR A 170 99.34 -27.57 44.78
N GLU A 171 98.61 -27.04 45.77
CA GLU A 171 99.20 -26.61 47.05
C GLU A 171 99.71 -27.80 47.89
N SER A 172 99.04 -28.95 47.81
CA SER A 172 99.48 -30.20 48.45
C SER A 172 100.73 -30.78 47.81
N ASP A 173 100.79 -30.86 46.46
CA ASP A 173 101.97 -31.37 45.74
C ASP A 173 103.22 -30.50 45.99
N ASN A 174 103.06 -29.17 46.03
CA ASN A 174 104.17 -28.26 46.32
C ASN A 174 104.67 -28.31 47.78
N GLN A 175 103.82 -28.66 48.75
CA GLN A 175 104.24 -28.91 50.13
C GLN A 175 105.03 -30.21 50.28
N ILE A 176 104.71 -31.24 49.49
CA ILE A 176 105.45 -32.52 49.45
C ILE A 176 106.85 -32.30 48.87
N GLU A 177 106.98 -31.54 47.77
CA GLU A 177 108.30 -31.23 47.17
C GLU A 177 109.20 -30.34 48.06
N SER A 178 108.61 -29.58 48.98
CA SER A 178 109.33 -28.71 49.92
C SER A 178 109.76 -29.44 51.21
N GLY A 179 109.12 -30.57 51.54
CA GLY A 179 109.47 -31.42 52.68
C GLY A 179 110.66 -32.34 52.42
N ASP A 180 110.90 -32.71 51.15
CA ASP A 180 111.98 -33.61 50.73
C ASP A 180 113.30 -32.91 50.40
N ARG A 181 113.41 -31.59 50.62
CA ARG A 181 114.66 -30.83 50.48
C ARG A 181 115.12 -30.25 51.82
N LYS A 182 115.57 -31.10 52.74
CA LYS A 182 116.38 -30.73 53.91
C LYS A 182 117.63 -31.59 53.99
#